data_AF-A0A947S7F0-F1
#
_entry.id   AF-A0A947S7F0-F1
#
_cell.length_a   1.000
_cell.length_b   1.000
_cell.length_c   1.000
_cell.angle_alpha   90.00
_cell.angle_beta   90.00
_cell.angle_gamma   90.00
#
_symmetry.space_group_name_H-M   'P 1'
#
loop_
_entity.id
_entity.type
_entity.pdbx_description
1 polymer ?
#
loop_
_entity_poly.entity_id
_entity_poly.type
_entity_poly.pdbx_seq_one_letter_code
_entity_poly.pdbx_strand_id
1 'polypeptide(L)'
;AFGSSSYLVVKNHPEVSVKTGTTNDKRDNWTIGYTPSILVAVWVGNNDNSPMSYVASGVTGASPIWNEIISFALKDKKQEWPIKPEDVVGAHVCSLSGKMPNPDSPCQTRFEYFIKDTVPDEPETLRNFVEVNKETGQLATSKTPDEIKEMQEKTIIFDPLWMPLCLDCPVQTEAQIVKYPLSQ
;
A
#
# COMPACT_ATOMS: atom_id res chain seq x y z
N ALA A 1 9.32 -11.34 5.99
CA ALA A 1 8.08 -12.13 5.83
C ALA A 1 7.63 -12.20 4.36
N PHE A 2 7.55 -11.09 3.62
CA PHE A 2 6.95 -11.03 2.27
C PHE A 2 7.97 -10.80 1.13
N GLY A 3 9.18 -11.37 1.24
CA GLY A 3 10.23 -11.28 0.21
C GLY A 3 10.28 -12.50 -0.71
N SER A 4 11.26 -12.53 -1.63
CA SER A 4 11.48 -13.65 -2.57
C SER A 4 11.76 -15.00 -1.91
N SER A 5 12.14 -15.01 -0.63
CA SER A 5 12.35 -16.21 0.19
C SER A 5 11.15 -16.59 1.07
N SER A 6 9.98 -15.98 0.86
CA SER A 6 8.77 -16.24 1.64
C SER A 6 8.12 -17.59 1.29
N TYR A 7 7.47 -18.24 2.28
CA TYR A 7 6.57 -19.38 2.05
C TYR A 7 5.35 -19.06 1.18
N LEU A 8 5.13 -17.78 0.86
CA LEU A 8 4.08 -17.38 -0.09
C LEU A 8 4.53 -17.50 -1.55
N VAL A 9 5.83 -17.69 -1.80
CA VAL A 9 6.37 -17.89 -3.15
C VAL A 9 6.28 -19.36 -3.53
N VAL A 10 5.60 -19.65 -4.63
CA VAL A 10 5.56 -20.99 -5.24
C VAL A 10 6.57 -21.02 -6.38
N LYS A 11 7.62 -21.82 -6.24
CA LYS A 11 8.73 -21.86 -7.21
C LYS A 11 8.21 -22.24 -8.61
N ASN A 12 8.64 -21.49 -9.63
CA ASN A 12 8.22 -21.65 -11.03
C ASN A 12 6.73 -21.39 -11.32
N HIS A 13 5.96 -20.92 -10.35
CA HIS A 13 4.53 -20.60 -10.49
C HIS A 13 4.23 -19.17 -10.00
N PRO A 14 4.72 -18.13 -10.70
CA PRO A 14 4.50 -16.72 -10.34
C PRO A 14 3.04 -16.26 -10.50
N GLU A 15 2.20 -17.04 -11.17
CA GLU A 15 0.77 -16.78 -11.36
C GLU A 15 -0.09 -17.05 -10.11
N VAL A 16 0.46 -17.73 -9.10
CA VAL A 16 -0.27 -18.07 -7.87
C VAL A 16 -0.59 -16.81 -7.08
N SER A 17 -1.86 -16.62 -6.76
CA SER A 17 -2.35 -15.56 -5.87
C SER A 17 -2.55 -16.11 -4.47
N VAL A 18 -2.10 -15.40 -3.43
CA VAL A 18 -2.16 -15.87 -2.04
C VAL A 18 -2.36 -14.75 -1.04
N LYS A 19 -3.11 -15.04 0.02
CA LYS A 19 -3.33 -14.14 1.15
C LYS A 19 -3.24 -14.89 2.48
N THR A 20 -2.57 -14.25 3.44
CA THR A 20 -2.51 -14.67 4.84
C THR A 20 -3.59 -14.01 5.68
N GLY A 21 -4.03 -14.68 6.74
CA GLY A 21 -4.93 -14.17 7.77
C GLY A 21 -4.44 -14.55 9.18
N THR A 22 -4.70 -13.69 10.16
CA THR A 22 -4.34 -13.90 11.57
C THR A 22 -5.37 -13.20 12.43
N THR A 23 -5.98 -13.90 13.38
CA THR A 23 -6.89 -13.27 14.34
C THR A 23 -6.13 -12.51 15.41
N ASN A 24 -6.71 -11.43 15.93
CA ASN A 24 -6.06 -10.54 16.92
C ASN A 24 -5.58 -11.31 18.16
N ASP A 25 -6.40 -12.25 18.64
CA ASP A 25 -6.12 -13.09 19.81
C ASP A 25 -5.19 -14.27 19.51
N LYS A 26 -4.63 -14.35 18.28
CA LYS A 26 -3.68 -15.40 17.89
C LYS A 26 -4.24 -16.83 17.98
N ARG A 27 -5.55 -16.97 17.79
CA ARG A 27 -6.25 -18.26 17.83
C ARG A 27 -6.26 -18.97 16.49
N ASP A 28 -6.22 -18.19 15.41
CA ASP A 28 -6.37 -18.69 14.04
C ASP A 28 -5.29 -18.12 13.14
N ASN A 29 -4.68 -18.99 12.35
CA ASN A 29 -3.77 -18.63 11.28
C ASN A 29 -4.32 -19.23 9.98
N TRP A 30 -4.43 -18.39 8.96
CA TRP A 30 -4.95 -18.76 7.65
C TRP A 30 -3.94 -18.47 6.55
N THR A 31 -3.86 -19.36 5.58
CA THR A 31 -3.29 -19.07 4.26
C THR A 31 -4.20 -19.65 3.20
N ILE A 32 -4.67 -18.79 2.31
CA ILE A 32 -5.56 -19.16 1.21
C ILE A 32 -4.91 -18.65 -0.06
N GLY A 33 -4.79 -19.53 -1.05
CA GLY A 33 -4.23 -19.17 -2.35
C GLY A 33 -4.68 -20.10 -3.45
N TYR A 34 -4.56 -19.63 -4.68
CA TYR A 34 -5.17 -20.26 -5.83
C TYR A 34 -4.44 -19.98 -7.14
N THR A 35 -4.71 -20.85 -8.11
CA THR A 35 -4.61 -20.64 -9.56
C THR A 35 -6.02 -20.76 -10.16
N PRO A 36 -6.25 -20.48 -11.46
CA PRO A 36 -7.57 -20.66 -12.07
C PRO A 36 -8.20 -22.05 -11.84
N SER A 37 -7.40 -23.11 -11.77
CA SER A 37 -7.89 -24.49 -11.63
C SER A 37 -7.74 -25.11 -10.24
N ILE A 38 -6.99 -24.49 -9.33
CA ILE A 38 -6.65 -25.08 -8.02
C ILE A 38 -6.82 -24.04 -6.91
N LEU A 39 -7.53 -24.40 -5.85
CA LEU A 39 -7.64 -23.63 -4.62
C LEU A 39 -7.14 -24.46 -3.44
N VAL A 40 -6.29 -23.86 -2.61
CA VAL A 40 -5.82 -24.46 -1.35
C VAL A 40 -6.09 -23.45 -0.23
N ALA A 41 -6.80 -23.91 0.80
CA ALA A 41 -7.05 -23.16 2.03
C ALA A 41 -6.53 -23.96 3.21
N VAL A 42 -5.70 -23.33 4.03
CA VAL A 42 -5.13 -23.94 5.24
C VAL A 42 -5.47 -23.08 6.45
N TRP A 43 -5.97 -23.75 7.49
CA TRP A 43 -6.16 -23.19 8.82
C TRP A 43 -5.26 -23.92 9.81
N VAL A 44 -4.70 -23.17 10.75
CA VAL A 44 -3.98 -23.68 11.91
C VAL A 44 -4.53 -22.97 13.14
N GLY A 45 -4.93 -23.75 14.15
CA GLY A 45 -5.47 -23.29 15.41
C GLY A 45 -5.58 -24.44 16.42
N ASN A 46 -5.80 -24.10 17.69
CA ASN A 46 -6.09 -25.12 18.70
C ASN A 46 -7.58 -25.47 18.67
N ASN A 47 -7.91 -26.76 18.69
CA ASN A 47 -9.30 -27.23 18.65
C ASN A 47 -10.14 -26.80 19.87
N ASP A 48 -9.49 -26.42 20.98
CA ASP A 48 -10.14 -25.90 22.19
C ASP A 48 -10.27 -24.37 22.19
N ASN A 49 -9.97 -23.73 21.06
CA ASN A 49 -9.96 -22.29 20.86
C ASN A 49 -8.92 -21.54 21.72
N SER A 50 -8.02 -22.20 22.43
CA SER A 50 -6.97 -21.51 23.18
C SER A 50 -6.02 -20.75 22.23
N PRO A 51 -5.46 -19.59 22.63
CA PRO A 51 -4.46 -18.89 21.82
C PRO A 51 -3.25 -19.78 21.52
N MET A 52 -2.74 -19.71 20.29
CA MET A 52 -1.48 -20.36 19.90
C MET A 52 -0.27 -19.59 20.45
N SER A 53 0.88 -20.27 20.58
CA SER A 53 2.13 -19.65 21.08
C SER A 53 2.79 -18.70 20.06
N TYR A 54 4.09 -18.40 20.21
CA TYR A 54 4.87 -17.44 19.41
C TYR A 54 4.85 -17.65 17.88
N VAL A 55 4.28 -18.76 17.38
CA VAL A 55 4.12 -19.10 15.95
C VAL A 55 2.98 -18.35 15.25
N ALA A 56 2.27 -17.47 15.97
CA ALA A 56 0.95 -16.95 15.58
C ALA A 56 0.95 -15.81 14.55
N SER A 57 1.57 -16.01 13.38
CA SER A 57 1.25 -15.24 12.19
C SER A 57 0.89 -16.18 11.05
N GLY A 58 -0.03 -15.77 10.18
CA GLY A 58 -0.40 -16.56 9.01
C GLY A 58 0.79 -16.95 8.14
N VAL A 59 1.88 -16.15 8.17
CA VAL A 59 3.14 -16.41 7.46
C VAL A 59 3.93 -17.57 8.07
N THR A 60 3.87 -17.78 9.38
CA THR A 60 4.65 -18.80 10.09
C THR A 60 3.84 -20.04 10.47
N GLY A 61 2.52 -19.91 10.64
CA GLY A 61 1.62 -21.01 10.98
C GLY A 61 1.12 -21.77 9.75
N ALA A 62 0.20 -21.15 8.99
CA ALA A 62 -0.49 -21.83 7.88
C ALA A 62 0.28 -21.83 6.55
N SER A 63 1.14 -20.84 6.31
CA SER A 63 1.80 -20.69 5.00
C SER A 63 2.75 -21.83 4.61
N PRO A 64 3.57 -22.42 5.52
CA PRO A 64 4.42 -23.55 5.16
C PRO A 64 3.62 -24.76 4.67
N ILE A 65 2.54 -25.11 5.41
CA ILE A 65 1.65 -26.22 5.05
C ILE A 65 0.96 -25.94 3.71
N TRP A 66 0.45 -24.72 3.53
CA TRP A 66 -0.16 -24.30 2.26
C TRP A 66 0.81 -24.42 1.08
N ASN A 67 2.06 -23.98 1.27
CA ASN A 67 3.09 -23.99 0.22
C ASN A 67 3.43 -25.41 -0.23
N GLU A 68 3.58 -26.35 0.71
CA GLU A 68 3.85 -27.76 0.40
C GLU A 68 2.72 -28.37 -0.44
N ILE A 69 1.46 -28.13 -0.05
CA ILE A 69 0.29 -28.68 -0.73
C ILE A 69 0.17 -28.11 -2.15
N ILE A 70 0.22 -26.79 -2.32
CA ILE A 70 0.03 -26.18 -3.65
C ILE A 70 1.23 -26.46 -4.56
N SER A 71 2.45 -26.49 -4.03
CA SER A 71 3.65 -26.86 -4.81
C SER A 71 3.58 -28.31 -5.28
N PHE A 72 3.08 -29.22 -4.45
CA PHE A 72 2.85 -30.60 -4.85
C PHE A 72 1.79 -30.70 -5.95
N ALA A 73 0.67 -29.98 -5.80
CA ALA A 73 -0.41 -29.97 -6.78
C ALA A 73 -0.01 -29.39 -8.15
N LEU A 74 0.95 -28.46 -8.17
CA LEU A 74 1.41 -27.75 -9.36
C LEU A 74 2.68 -28.34 -10.02
N LYS A 75 3.39 -29.28 -9.38
CA LYS A 75 4.70 -29.80 -9.79
C LYS A 75 4.88 -30.07 -11.29
N ASP A 76 3.87 -30.65 -11.94
CA ASP A 76 3.88 -31.03 -13.36
C ASP A 76 2.82 -30.28 -14.19
N LYS A 77 2.33 -29.14 -13.67
CA LYS A 77 1.34 -28.28 -14.33
C LYS A 77 2.04 -27.13 -15.05
N LYS A 78 1.46 -26.69 -16.17
CA LYS A 78 1.86 -25.44 -16.80
C LYS A 78 1.32 -24.27 -16.00
N GLN A 79 1.94 -23.11 -16.14
CA GLN A 79 1.42 -21.88 -15.57
C GLN A 79 0.09 -21.52 -16.22
N GLU A 80 -0.91 -21.22 -15.39
CA GLU A 80 -2.26 -20.85 -15.80
C GLU A 80 -2.55 -19.42 -15.35
N TRP A 81 -2.27 -18.45 -16.22
CA TRP A 81 -2.53 -17.05 -15.93
C TRP A 81 -4.03 -16.72 -16.01
N PRO A 82 -4.57 -15.87 -15.12
CA PRO A 82 -5.93 -15.37 -15.25
C PRO A 82 -6.10 -14.61 -16.57
N ILE A 83 -7.24 -14.82 -17.23
CA ILE A 83 -7.59 -14.10 -18.45
C ILE A 83 -8.11 -12.72 -18.06
N LYS A 84 -7.44 -11.66 -18.50
CA LYS A 84 -7.89 -10.28 -18.28
C LYS A 84 -9.24 -10.07 -18.98
N PRO A 85 -10.29 -9.69 -18.25
CA PRO A 85 -11.58 -9.34 -18.85
C PRO A 85 -11.49 -8.16 -19.85
N GLU A 86 -12.47 -8.05 -20.74
CA GLU A 86 -12.54 -6.97 -21.75
C GLU A 86 -12.79 -5.59 -21.14
N ASP A 87 -13.52 -5.56 -20.02
CA ASP A 87 -13.84 -4.36 -19.24
C ASP A 87 -12.74 -3.96 -18.25
N VAL A 88 -11.62 -4.69 -18.20
CA VAL A 88 -10.43 -4.29 -17.45
C VAL A 88 -9.44 -3.60 -18.39
N VAL A 89 -9.16 -2.33 -18.12
CA VAL A 89 -8.24 -1.47 -18.89
C VAL A 89 -6.99 -1.15 -18.06
N GLY A 90 -5.91 -0.76 -18.74
CA GLY A 90 -4.68 -0.30 -18.09
C GLY A 90 -4.50 1.19 -18.26
N ALA A 91 -4.07 1.89 -17.23
CA ALA A 91 -3.74 3.32 -17.28
C ALA A 91 -2.48 3.63 -16.46
N HIS A 92 -1.76 4.69 -16.87
CA HIS A 92 -0.70 5.27 -16.08
C HIS A 92 -1.29 6.34 -15.15
N VAL A 93 -1.15 6.13 -13.84
CA VAL A 93 -1.61 7.08 -12.81
C VAL A 93 -0.43 7.54 -11.97
N CYS A 94 -0.56 8.70 -11.33
CA CYS A 94 0.43 9.20 -10.40
C CYS A 94 0.60 8.23 -9.22
N SER A 95 1.83 7.89 -8.90
CA SER A 95 2.15 6.83 -7.91
C SER A 95 1.67 7.17 -6.50
N LEU A 96 1.59 8.46 -6.17
CA LEU A 96 1.23 8.95 -4.85
C LEU A 96 -0.29 9.13 -4.69
N SER A 97 -0.95 9.90 -5.57
CA SER A 97 -2.41 10.12 -5.45
C SER A 97 -3.27 9.04 -6.08
N GLY A 98 -2.75 8.29 -7.06
CA GLY A 98 -3.56 7.46 -7.94
C GLY A 98 -4.40 8.23 -8.97
N LYS A 99 -4.25 9.56 -9.08
CA LYS A 99 -4.95 10.41 -10.06
C LYS A 99 -4.24 10.45 -11.41
N MET A 100 -4.87 11.09 -12.40
CA MET A 100 -4.29 11.24 -13.73
C MET A 100 -3.09 12.20 -13.72
N PRO A 101 -2.03 11.93 -14.51
CA PRO A 101 -0.92 12.86 -14.65
C PRO A 101 -1.40 14.22 -15.17
N ASN A 102 -0.98 15.28 -14.51
CA ASN A 102 -1.21 16.65 -14.96
C ASN A 102 -0.08 17.07 -15.92
N PRO A 103 -0.37 17.48 -17.18
CA PRO A 103 0.65 17.94 -18.11
C PRO A 103 1.47 19.13 -17.61
N ASP A 104 0.85 20.02 -16.83
CA ASP A 104 1.47 21.24 -16.33
C ASP A 104 2.31 21.00 -15.06
N SER A 105 2.08 19.88 -14.36
CA SER A 105 2.83 19.48 -13.18
C SER A 105 3.02 17.97 -13.16
N PRO A 106 4.07 17.47 -13.84
CA PRO A 106 4.25 16.03 -14.05
C PRO A 106 4.59 15.31 -12.75
N CYS A 107 4.02 14.11 -12.61
CA CYS A 107 4.21 13.23 -11.48
C CYS A 107 4.97 11.96 -11.87
N GLN A 108 5.52 11.24 -10.89
CA GLN A 108 6.03 9.89 -11.14
C GLN A 108 4.86 8.93 -11.33
N THR A 109 4.70 8.37 -12.52
CA THR A 109 3.59 7.45 -12.84
C THR A 109 3.92 6.00 -12.55
N ARG A 110 2.88 5.20 -12.27
CA ARG A 110 2.89 3.73 -12.30
C ARG A 110 1.73 3.22 -13.18
N PHE A 111 1.92 2.05 -13.77
CA PHE A 111 0.85 1.37 -14.50
C PHE A 111 -0.05 0.62 -13.52
N GLU A 112 -1.36 0.73 -13.69
CA GLU A 112 -2.35 0.03 -12.88
C GLU A 112 -3.54 -0.44 -13.74
N TYR A 113 -4.24 -1.48 -13.30
CA TYR A 113 -5.47 -1.96 -13.93
C TYR A 113 -6.72 -1.35 -13.28
N PHE A 114 -7.70 -1.01 -14.11
CA PHE A 114 -8.99 -0.44 -13.70
C PHE A 114 -10.14 -1.14 -14.41
N ILE A 115 -11.33 -1.06 -13.83
CA ILE A 115 -12.55 -1.30 -14.59
C ILE A 115 -12.72 -0.10 -15.54
N LYS A 116 -13.12 -0.33 -16.79
CA LYS A 116 -13.11 0.65 -17.90
C LYS A 116 -13.69 2.02 -17.53
N ASP A 117 -14.76 2.03 -16.75
CA ASP A 117 -15.49 3.24 -16.37
C ASP A 117 -15.14 3.76 -14.97
N THR A 118 -14.06 3.22 -14.37
CA THR A 118 -13.53 3.63 -13.06
C THR A 118 -12.10 4.15 -13.14
N VAL A 119 -11.59 4.38 -14.36
CA VAL A 119 -10.31 5.05 -14.55
C VAL A 119 -10.43 6.47 -13.98
N PRO A 120 -9.51 6.91 -13.10
CA PRO A 120 -9.50 8.28 -12.60
C PRO A 120 -9.50 9.28 -13.77
N ASP A 121 -10.30 10.33 -13.68
CA ASP A 121 -10.39 11.40 -14.68
C ASP A 121 -9.85 12.74 -14.15
N GLU A 122 -9.82 12.91 -12.83
CA GLU A 122 -9.23 14.08 -12.19
C GLU A 122 -7.70 14.12 -12.35
N PRO A 123 -7.12 15.28 -12.72
CA PRO A 123 -5.67 15.46 -12.73
C PRO A 123 -5.11 15.52 -11.31
N GLU A 124 -3.84 15.13 -11.16
CA GLU A 124 -3.11 15.30 -9.90
C GLU A 124 -2.88 16.78 -9.58
N THR A 125 -3.09 17.12 -8.31
CA THR A 125 -2.95 18.48 -7.75
C THR A 125 -2.08 18.50 -6.50
N LEU A 126 -1.24 17.47 -6.29
CA LEU A 126 -0.41 17.38 -5.08
C LEU A 126 0.77 18.35 -5.13
N ARG A 127 1.29 18.67 -6.32
CA ARG A 127 2.32 19.70 -6.49
C ARG A 127 1.69 21.09 -6.45
N ASN A 128 2.08 21.88 -5.46
CA ASN A 128 1.57 23.22 -5.24
C ASN A 128 2.72 24.18 -4.96
N PHE A 129 2.58 25.41 -5.44
CA PHE A 129 3.43 26.51 -4.99
C PHE A 129 2.99 26.93 -3.59
N VAL A 130 3.89 26.82 -2.61
CA VAL A 130 3.66 27.18 -1.21
C VAL A 130 4.79 28.06 -0.68
N GLU A 131 4.48 28.87 0.33
CA GLU A 131 5.49 29.63 1.04
C GLU A 131 6.34 28.69 1.90
N VAL A 132 7.65 28.77 1.71
CA VAL A 132 8.67 28.00 2.41
C VAL A 132 9.60 28.99 3.11
N ASN A 133 10.03 28.66 4.33
CA ASN A 133 11.13 29.35 4.98
C ASN A 133 12.43 28.98 4.26
N LYS A 134 13.05 29.93 3.54
CA LYS A 134 14.25 29.68 2.72
C LYS A 134 15.47 29.23 3.54
N GLU A 135 15.50 29.49 4.84
CA GLU A 135 16.61 29.08 5.72
C GLU A 135 16.47 27.62 6.17
N THR A 136 15.24 27.16 6.42
CA THR A 136 14.99 25.81 6.94
C THR A 136 14.49 24.82 5.88
N GLY A 137 13.99 25.32 4.74
CA GLY A 137 13.31 24.54 3.71
C GLY A 137 11.94 24.00 4.12
N GLN A 138 11.44 24.35 5.31
CA GLN A 138 10.14 23.94 5.83
C GLN A 138 9.02 24.88 5.38
N LEU A 139 7.77 24.42 5.43
CA LEU A 139 6.62 25.29 5.21
C LEU A 139 6.67 26.53 6.10
N ALA A 140 6.44 27.70 5.52
CA ALA A 140 6.34 28.94 6.25
C ALA A 140 5.14 28.89 7.21
N THR A 141 5.32 29.48 8.39
CA THR A 141 4.27 29.58 9.42
C THR A 141 3.93 31.04 9.66
N SER A 142 2.92 31.30 10.50
CA SER A 142 2.62 32.64 10.98
C SER A 142 3.77 33.31 11.73
N LYS A 143 4.79 32.55 12.17
CA LYS A 143 6.00 33.05 12.82
C LYS A 143 7.17 33.31 11.87
N THR A 144 7.06 32.89 10.61
CA THR A 144 8.13 33.07 9.63
C THR A 144 8.10 34.53 9.14
N PRO A 145 9.18 35.32 9.29
CA PRO A 145 9.26 36.68 8.76
C PRO A 145 9.12 36.72 7.23
N ASP A 146 8.49 37.76 6.69
CA ASP A 146 8.20 37.87 5.26
C ASP A 146 9.48 37.91 4.41
N GLU A 147 10.59 38.44 4.94
CA GLU A 147 11.87 38.53 4.22
C GLU A 147 12.51 37.16 3.94
N ILE A 148 12.09 36.12 4.68
CA ILE A 148 12.61 34.76 4.54
C ILE A 148 11.57 33.78 3.97
N LYS A 149 10.39 34.26 3.56
CA LYS A 149 9.42 33.47 2.81
C LYS A 149 9.78 33.44 1.32
N GLU A 150 9.67 32.26 0.73
CA GLU A 150 9.87 32.05 -0.70
C GLU A 150 8.81 31.09 -1.23
N MET A 151 8.23 31.40 -2.39
CA MET A 151 7.34 30.46 -3.07
C MET A 151 8.16 29.35 -3.72
N GLN A 152 7.93 28.11 -3.30
CA GLN A 152 8.53 26.93 -3.90
C GLN A 152 7.45 25.92 -4.27
N GLU A 153 7.66 25.21 -5.37
CA GLU A 153 6.81 24.05 -5.70
C GLU A 153 7.16 22.89 -4.76
N LYS A 154 6.15 22.36 -4.07
CA LYS A 154 6.27 21.26 -3.11
C LYS A 154 5.13 20.26 -3.25
N THR A 155 5.36 19.04 -2.79
CA THR A 155 4.34 17.99 -2.74
C THR A 155 3.56 18.08 -1.44
N ILE A 156 2.33 18.58 -1.52
CA ILE A 156 1.46 18.84 -0.37
C ILE A 156 0.30 17.85 -0.35
N ILE A 157 0.13 17.17 0.78
CA ILE A 157 -1.09 16.42 1.10
C ILE A 157 -1.77 17.05 2.31
N PHE A 158 -3.05 16.76 2.50
CA PHE A 158 -3.80 17.22 3.67
C PHE A 158 -4.17 16.03 4.54
N ASP A 159 -4.00 16.19 5.84
CA ASP A 159 -4.51 15.21 6.81
C ASP A 159 -6.04 15.35 6.96
N PRO A 160 -6.71 14.47 7.72
CA PRO A 160 -8.16 14.57 7.96
C PRO A 160 -8.61 15.85 8.67
N LEU A 161 -7.68 16.63 9.22
CA LEU A 161 -7.92 17.92 9.88
C LEU A 161 -7.65 19.10 8.95
N TRP A 162 -7.42 18.84 7.66
CA TRP A 162 -7.05 19.84 6.65
C TRP A 162 -5.72 20.57 6.96
N MET A 163 -4.82 19.93 7.71
CA MET A 163 -3.47 20.45 7.91
C MET A 163 -2.57 20.05 6.72
N PRO A 164 -1.84 20.99 6.11
CA PRO A 164 -0.93 20.69 5.02
C PRO A 164 0.31 19.94 5.54
N LEU A 165 0.65 18.84 4.88
CA LEU A 165 1.86 18.06 5.09
C LEU A 165 2.69 18.12 3.81
N CYS A 166 3.92 18.60 3.94
CA CYS A 166 4.88 18.63 2.84
C CYS A 166 5.73 17.36 2.85
N LEU A 167 5.63 16.55 1.79
CA LEU A 167 6.29 15.25 1.70
C LEU A 167 7.75 15.33 1.27
N ASP A 168 8.15 16.44 0.66
CA ASP A 168 9.49 16.72 0.14
C ASP A 168 10.16 17.92 0.85
N CYS A 169 9.60 18.35 1.98
CA CYS A 169 10.25 19.29 2.90
C CYS A 169 11.05 18.54 3.97
N PRO A 170 12.09 19.16 4.56
CA PRO A 170 12.72 18.65 5.77
C PRO A 170 11.69 18.45 6.89
N VAL A 171 11.77 17.31 7.58
CA VAL A 171 10.87 16.99 8.70
C VAL A 171 11.01 18.07 9.78
N GLN A 172 9.88 18.56 10.28
CA GLN A 172 9.88 19.53 11.37
C GLN A 172 10.52 18.91 12.62
N THR A 173 11.56 19.56 13.14
CA THR A 173 12.26 19.16 14.36
C THR A 173 11.64 19.77 15.62
N GLU A 174 10.77 20.76 15.48
CA GLU A 174 10.06 21.39 16.59
C GLU A 174 8.73 20.69 16.87
N ALA A 175 8.44 20.45 18.15
CA ALA A 175 7.18 19.87 18.57
C ALA A 175 6.02 20.85 18.34
N GLN A 176 5.01 20.43 17.58
CA GLN A 176 3.75 21.18 17.49
C GLN A 176 2.81 20.79 18.64
N ILE A 177 2.26 21.80 19.32
CA ILE A 177 1.24 21.60 20.36
C ILE A 177 -0.14 21.62 19.69
N VAL A 178 -0.73 20.44 19.48
CA VAL A 178 -2.12 20.31 19.03
C VAL A 178 -3.04 20.43 20.24
N LYS A 179 -3.85 21.50 20.31
CA LYS A 179 -4.82 21.71 21.40
C LYS A 179 -6.18 21.11 21.01
N TYR A 180 -6.72 20.25 21.87
CA TYR A 180 -8.05 19.66 21.74
C TYR A 180 -9.07 20.31 22.70
N PRO A 181 -10.36 20.43 22.33
CA PRO A 181 -10.89 20.10 21.01
C PRO A 181 -10.38 21.09 19.96
N LEU A 182 -10.22 20.60 18.73
CA LEU A 182 -9.92 21.47 17.60
C LEU A 182 -11.07 22.49 17.49
N SER A 183 -10.77 23.77 17.59
CA SER A 183 -11.79 24.81 17.41
C SER A 183 -12.39 24.67 16.02
N GLN A 184 -13.72 24.48 15.95
CA GLN A 184 -14.47 24.45 14.69
C GLN A 184 -14.36 25.77 13.94
#